data_AF-A0A2G5IGC4-F1
#
_entry.id   AF-A0A2G5IGC4-F1
#
_cell.length_a   1.000
_cell.length_b   1.000
_cell.length_c   1.000
_cell.angle_alpha   90.00
_cell.angle_beta   90.00
_cell.angle_gamma   90.00
#
_symmetry.space_group_name_H-M   'P 1'
#
loop_
_entity.id
_entity.type
_entity.pdbx_description
1 polymer ?
#
loop_
_entity_poly.entity_id
_entity_poly.type
_entity_poly.pdbx_seq_one_letter_code
_entity_poly.pdbx_strand_id
1 'polypeptide(L)'
;MRELLARISSSELAEWRAFEQLTGPLGGARGDVQAALIASVIAGANRGKGQRAPKVSDFMPRWDRTKVRKSPEDLFRQAEMANAALGGSFNTTTA
;
A
#
# COMPACT_ATOMS: atom_id res chain seq x y z
N MET A 1 15.08 2.50 20.34
CA MET A 1 14.37 1.23 20.64
C MET A 1 14.59 0.72 22.06
N ARG A 2 15.78 0.84 22.67
CA ARG A 2 16.03 0.40 24.06
C ARG A 2 15.07 1.01 25.09
N GLU A 3 14.88 2.32 25.06
CA GLU A 3 14.00 3.02 26.03
C GLU A 3 12.50 2.75 25.85
N LEU A 4 12.09 2.42 24.63
CA LEU A 4 10.71 2.05 24.34
C LEU A 4 10.42 0.65 24.89
N LEU A 5 11.30 -0.32 24.60
CA LEU A 5 11.12 -1.72 25.02
C LEU A 5 11.39 -1.94 26.52
N ALA A 6 12.04 -1.00 27.19
CA ALA A 6 12.15 -0.98 28.65
C ALA A 6 10.83 -0.64 29.35
N ARG A 7 9.88 -0.03 28.63
CA ARG A 7 8.61 0.48 29.20
C ARG A 7 7.37 -0.16 28.58
N ILE A 8 7.47 -0.61 27.33
CA ILE A 8 6.38 -1.21 26.56
C ILE A 8 6.89 -2.54 26.00
N SER A 9 6.16 -3.62 26.26
CA SER A 9 6.54 -4.94 25.76
C SER A 9 6.37 -5.05 24.24
N SER A 10 7.08 -6.00 23.62
CA SER A 10 6.91 -6.27 22.19
C SER A 10 5.50 -6.72 21.82
N SER A 11 4.83 -7.47 22.71
CA SER A 11 3.43 -7.87 22.55
C SER A 11 2.50 -6.67 22.59
N GLU A 12 2.69 -5.77 23.54
CA GLU A 12 1.90 -4.55 23.64
C GLU A 12 2.10 -3.64 22.42
N LEU A 13 3.33 -3.51 21.89
CA LEU A 13 3.56 -2.82 20.61
C LEU A 13 2.84 -3.48 19.42
N ALA A 14 2.71 -4.82 19.42
CA ALA A 14 1.96 -5.53 18.38
C ALA A 14 0.45 -5.32 18.51
N GLU A 15 -0.06 -5.24 19.73
CA GLU A 15 -1.46 -4.90 20.02
C GLU A 15 -1.78 -3.46 19.61
N TRP A 16 -0.91 -2.50 19.94
CA TRP A 16 -1.03 -1.11 19.47
C TRP A 16 -1.03 -1.04 17.94
N ARG A 17 -0.20 -1.82 17.26
CA ARG A 17 -0.22 -1.90 15.79
C ARG A 17 -1.56 -2.41 15.26
N ALA A 18 -2.12 -3.46 15.87
CA ALA A 18 -3.41 -4.00 15.47
C ALA A 18 -4.55 -3.00 15.74
N PHE A 19 -4.51 -2.30 16.87
CA PHE A 19 -5.43 -1.23 17.20
C PHE A 19 -5.35 -0.07 16.19
N GLU A 20 -4.15 0.38 15.82
CA GLU A 20 -3.93 1.42 14.80
C GLU A 20 -4.44 1.00 13.42
N GLN A 21 -4.33 -0.27 13.05
CA GLN A 21 -4.89 -0.78 11.80
C GLN A 21 -6.43 -0.78 11.78
N LEU A 22 -7.07 -0.97 12.93
CA LEU A 22 -8.53 -1.08 13.01
C LEU A 22 -9.21 0.27 13.24
N THR A 23 -8.71 1.05 14.21
CA THR A 23 -9.43 2.19 14.80
C THR A 23 -8.52 3.33 15.26
N GLY A 24 -7.21 3.14 15.27
CA GLY A 24 -6.32 4.13 15.88
C GLY A 24 -6.27 5.45 15.10
N PRO A 25 -5.92 6.55 15.81
CA PRO A 25 -5.90 7.89 15.25
C PRO A 25 -4.83 8.11 14.17
N LEU A 26 -3.82 7.23 14.07
CA LEU A 26 -2.82 7.25 13.00
C LEU A 26 -3.28 6.46 11.77
N GLY A 27 -4.41 5.74 11.88
CA GLY A 27 -5.10 5.13 10.75
C GLY A 27 -5.64 6.21 9.81
N GLY A 28 -4.89 6.51 8.74
CA GLY A 28 -5.14 7.61 7.80
C GLY A 28 -6.52 7.65 7.13
N ALA A 29 -7.29 6.55 7.18
CA ALA A 29 -8.56 6.40 6.46
C ALA A 29 -9.53 7.59 6.64
N ARG A 30 -9.66 8.18 7.84
CA ARG A 30 -10.56 9.33 8.02
C ARG A 30 -10.04 10.63 7.41
N GLY A 31 -8.75 10.93 7.60
CA GLY A 31 -8.13 12.12 7.02
C GLY A 31 -8.11 12.04 5.49
N ASP A 32 -7.80 10.87 4.95
CA ASP A 32 -7.75 10.63 3.52
C ASP A 32 -9.14 10.71 2.87
N VAL A 33 -10.19 10.24 3.54
CA VAL A 33 -11.57 10.37 3.04
C VAL A 33 -12.00 11.83 2.96
N GLN A 34 -11.66 12.64 3.97
CA GLN A 34 -11.97 14.07 3.94
C GLN A 34 -11.18 14.78 2.84
N ALA A 35 -9.88 14.50 2.72
CA ALA A 35 -9.04 15.07 1.65
C ALA A 35 -9.53 14.66 0.25
N ALA A 36 -9.85 13.38 0.05
CA ALA A 36 -10.38 12.84 -1.19
C ALA A 36 -11.75 13.44 -1.55
N LEU A 37 -12.61 13.66 -0.55
CA LEU A 37 -13.89 14.32 -0.75
C LEU A 37 -13.68 15.75 -1.26
N ILE A 38 -12.84 16.54 -0.58
CA ILE A 38 -12.53 17.92 -0.97
C ILE A 38 -11.95 17.96 -2.40
N ALA A 39 -10.97 17.09 -2.70
CA ALA A 39 -10.37 17.00 -4.02
C ALA A 39 -11.39 16.64 -5.11
N SER A 40 -12.30 15.69 -4.83
CA SER A 40 -13.35 15.30 -5.78
C SER A 40 -14.32 16.44 -6.09
N VAL A 41 -14.67 17.26 -5.10
CA VAL A 41 -15.53 18.43 -5.28
C VAL A 41 -14.81 19.50 -6.12
N ILE A 42 -13.54 19.80 -5.80
CA ILE A 42 -12.74 20.78 -6.55
C ILE A 42 -12.57 20.34 -8.00
N ALA A 43 -12.19 19.09 -8.24
CA ALA A 43 -12.02 18.56 -9.59
C ALA A 43 -13.35 18.50 -10.36
N GLY A 44 -14.44 18.15 -9.67
CA GLY A 44 -15.78 18.14 -10.24
C GLY A 44 -16.27 19.54 -10.64
N ALA A 45 -15.95 20.56 -9.87
CA ALA A 45 -16.29 21.96 -10.14
C ALA A 45 -15.49 22.54 -11.31
N ASN A 46 -14.23 22.11 -11.49
CA ASN A 46 -13.34 22.58 -12.55
C ASN A 46 -13.36 21.70 -13.82
N ARG A 47 -14.29 20.75 -13.93
CA ARG A 47 -14.33 19.84 -15.07
C ARG A 47 -14.86 20.52 -16.34
N GLY A 48 -14.35 20.09 -17.49
CA GLY A 48 -14.85 20.53 -18.80
C GLY A 48 -16.29 20.06 -19.09
N LYS A 49 -16.99 20.77 -19.98
CA LYS A 49 -18.36 20.41 -20.40
C LYS A 49 -18.37 18.99 -21.00
N GLY A 50 -19.30 18.15 -20.54
CA GLY A 50 -19.40 16.74 -20.96
C GLY A 50 -18.43 15.78 -20.27
N GLN A 51 -17.51 16.27 -19.42
CA GLN A 51 -16.62 15.40 -18.66
C GLN A 51 -17.35 14.78 -17.45
N ARG A 52 -17.00 13.54 -17.15
CA ARG A 52 -17.51 12.82 -15.98
C ARG A 52 -16.96 13.45 -14.70
N ALA A 53 -17.82 13.64 -13.70
CA ALA A 53 -17.36 14.05 -12.38
C ALA A 53 -16.52 12.93 -11.74
N PRO A 54 -15.31 13.23 -11.25
CA PRO A 54 -14.48 12.23 -10.59
C PRO A 54 -15.08 11.84 -9.24
N LYS A 55 -14.86 10.59 -8.84
CA LYS A 55 -15.38 10.03 -7.59
C LYS A 55 -14.39 10.24 -6.46
N VAL A 56 -14.88 10.24 -5.23
CA VAL A 56 -14.02 10.24 -4.01
C VAL A 56 -13.00 9.11 -4.05
N SER A 57 -13.39 7.93 -4.54
CA SER A 57 -12.51 6.76 -4.67
C SER A 57 -11.30 7.00 -5.59
N ASP A 58 -11.39 7.95 -6.52
CA ASP A 58 -10.32 8.26 -7.48
C ASP A 58 -9.18 9.04 -6.81
N PHE A 59 -9.42 9.63 -5.64
CA PHE A 59 -8.46 10.40 -4.85
C PHE A 59 -8.03 9.69 -3.56
N MET A 60 -8.50 8.46 -3.32
CA MET A 60 -8.18 7.70 -2.11
C MET A 60 -6.76 7.09 -2.21
N PRO A 61 -5.84 7.37 -1.27
CA PRO A 61 -4.55 6.71 -1.24
C PRO A 61 -4.70 5.21 -0.95
N ARG A 62 -3.86 4.40 -1.62
CA ARG A 62 -3.81 2.94 -1.39
C ARG A 62 -2.62 2.62 -0.49
N TRP A 63 -2.86 2.61 0.83
CA TRP A 63 -1.84 2.36 1.85
C TRP A 63 -1.41 0.90 1.90
N ASP A 64 -2.39 0.00 2.02
CA ASP A 64 -2.18 -1.41 1.74
C ASP A 64 -2.29 -1.60 0.24
N ARG A 65 -1.15 -1.49 -0.44
CA ARG A 65 -0.95 -2.36 -1.59
C ARG A 65 -0.91 -3.77 -1.01
N THR A 66 -2.08 -4.37 -0.82
CA THR A 66 -2.19 -5.81 -0.57
C THR A 66 -1.22 -6.43 -1.55
N LYS A 67 -0.18 -7.09 -1.05
CA LYS A 67 0.74 -7.83 -1.92
C LYS A 67 -0.18 -8.69 -2.76
N VAL A 68 -0.36 -8.33 -4.03
CA VAL A 68 -1.07 -9.19 -4.98
C VAL A 68 -0.37 -10.52 -4.79
N ARG A 69 -1.11 -11.55 -4.35
CA ARG A 69 -0.52 -12.89 -4.18
C ARG A 69 -0.04 -13.28 -5.57
N LYS A 70 1.24 -13.03 -5.84
CA LYS A 70 1.89 -13.42 -7.08
C LYS A 70 1.94 -14.93 -7.07
N SER A 71 1.60 -15.55 -8.18
CA SER A 71 1.76 -17.00 -8.28
C SER A 71 3.25 -17.35 -8.16
N PRO A 72 3.59 -18.59 -7.79
CA PRO A 72 4.98 -19.05 -7.78
C PRO A 72 5.72 -18.76 -9.09
N GLU A 73 5.02 -18.87 -10.23
CA GLU A 73 5.56 -18.60 -11.56
C GLU A 73 5.88 -17.10 -11.77
N ASP A 74 5.00 -16.21 -11.29
CA ASP A 74 5.23 -14.76 -11.38
C ASP A 74 6.41 -14.29 -10.50
N LEU A 75 6.61 -14.96 -9.36
CA LEU A 75 7.76 -14.72 -8.49
C LEU A 75 9.05 -15.21 -9.14
N PHE A 76 9.02 -16.40 -9.74
CA PHE A 76 10.16 -16.97 -10.46
C PHE A 76 10.58 -16.07 -11.63
N ARG A 77 9.62 -15.61 -12.43
CA ARG A 77 9.87 -14.68 -13.55
C ARG A 77 10.50 -13.37 -13.10
N GLN A 78 10.07 -12.82 -11.97
CA GLN A 78 10.68 -11.61 -11.40
C GLN A 78 12.10 -11.85 -10.91
N ALA A 79 12.36 -13.00 -10.28
CA ALA A 79 13.69 -13.37 -9.84
C ALA A 79 14.64 -13.53 -11.04
N GLU A 80 14.16 -14.13 -12.13
CA GLU A 80 14.90 -14.28 -13.38
C GLU A 80 15.25 -12.91 -13.99
N MET A 81 14.26 -12.01 -14.10
CA MET A 81 14.48 -10.65 -14.61
C MET A 81 15.48 -9.87 -13.77
N ALA A 82 15.40 -9.98 -12.43
CA ALA A 82 16.34 -9.33 -11.53
C ALA A 82 17.76 -9.91 -11.66
N ASN A 83 17.89 -11.25 -11.79
CA ASN A 83 19.18 -11.91 -11.97
C ASN A 83 19.84 -11.49 -13.30
N ALA A 84 19.07 -11.46 -14.39
CA ALA A 84 19.55 -11.01 -15.69
C ALA A 84 19.98 -9.54 -15.68
N ALA A 85 19.22 -8.67 -15.02
CA ALA A 85 19.57 -7.24 -14.88
C ALA A 85 20.87 -7.03 -14.07
N LEU A 86 21.21 -7.97 -13.20
CA LEU A 86 22.44 -7.98 -12.40
C LEU A 86 23.59 -8.75 -13.09
N GLY A 87 23.40 -9.20 -14.33
CA GLY A 87 24.41 -9.89 -15.13
C GLY A 87 24.60 -11.38 -14.79
N GLY A 88 23.69 -11.97 -14.01
CA GLY A 88 23.70 -13.40 -13.72
C GLY A 88 23.04 -14.23 -14.83
N SER A 89 23.49 -15.48 -14.99
CA SER A 89 22.85 -16.49 -15.84
C SER A 89 22.25 -17.61 -14.98
N PHE A 90 21.29 -18.35 -15.54
CA PHE A 90 20.70 -19.52 -14.89
C PHE A 90 20.91 -20.76 -15.77
N ASN A 91 21.16 -21.91 -15.12
CA ASN A 91 21.20 -23.21 -15.79
C ASN A 91 19.86 -23.90 -15.56
N THR A 92 18.99 -23.97 -16.58
CA THR A 92 17.80 -24.83 -16.53
C THR A 92 18.22 -26.27 -16.79
N THR A 93 18.68 -26.97 -15.76
CA THR A 93 18.71 -28.43 -15.78
C THR A 93 17.30 -28.93 -15.51
N THR A 94 16.54 -29.16 -16.58
CA THR A 94 15.29 -29.92 -16.53
C THR A 94 15.66 -31.39 -16.32
N ALA A 95 15.27 -31.96 -15.18
CA ALA A 95 15.24 -33.41 -14.95
C ALA A 95 13.89 -33.98 -15.37
#